data_AF-A0A8T5MIM4-F1
#
_entry.id   AF-A0A8T5MIM4-F1
#
_cell.length_a   1.000
_cell.length_b   1.000
_cell.length_c   1.000
_cell.angle_alpha   90.00
_cell.angle_beta   90.00
_cell.angle_gamma   90.00
#
_symmetry.space_group_name_H-M   'P 1'
#
loop_
_entity.id
_entity.type
_entity.pdbx_description
1 polymer ?
#
loop_
_entity_poly.entity_id
_entity_poly.type
_entity_poly.pdbx_seq_one_letter_code
_entity_poly.pdbx_strand_id
1 'polypeptide(L)'
;MKICLVCSAGGHLTEALKIGENIKGEKFYTTFYSPHLEETLQGREYYTVMDPRRNPLRFIVNFLQTYLIVLKKRPNVIISTGAGVTFSFCLLGKLSGAKIIYVECGCRVTEPSLAARMIYPLADLFIVRWKPLLKYFKRARLGDIS
;
A
#
# COMPACT_ATOMS: atom_id res chain seq x y z
N MET A 1 0.30 7.04 -17.07
CA MET A 1 -0.29 6.92 -15.71
C MET A 1 0.78 6.35 -14.79
N LYS A 2 1.05 7.02 -13.67
CA LYS A 2 2.02 6.60 -12.66
C LYS A 2 1.33 5.91 -11.49
N ILE A 3 1.81 4.74 -11.14
CA ILE A 3 1.21 3.87 -10.13
C ILE A 3 2.25 3.60 -9.04
N CYS A 4 1.90 3.94 -7.81
CA CYS A 4 2.68 3.60 -6.63
C CYS A 4 2.12 2.33 -6.00
N LEU A 5 2.95 1.30 -5.86
CA LEU A 5 2.58 0.09 -5.11
C LEU A 5 3.25 0.12 -3.73
N VAL A 6 2.44 0.27 -2.69
CA VAL A 6 2.89 0.38 -1.30
C VAL A 6 2.66 -0.92 -0.58
N CYS A 7 3.71 -1.50 -0.03
CA CYS A 7 3.66 -2.78 0.67
C CYS A 7 4.69 -2.84 1.79
N SER A 8 4.54 -3.81 2.69
CA SER A 8 5.63 -4.24 3.57
C SER A 8 6.48 -5.29 2.85
N ALA A 9 7.71 -5.52 3.31
CA ALA A 9 8.50 -6.65 2.82
C ALA A 9 7.82 -8.00 3.14
N GLY A 10 8.26 -9.07 2.46
CA GLY A 10 7.71 -10.42 2.60
C GLY A 10 6.45 -10.63 1.75
N GLY A 11 5.45 -11.34 2.29
CA GLY A 11 4.27 -11.76 1.51
C GLY A 11 3.47 -10.62 0.85
N HIS A 12 3.40 -9.45 1.50
CA HIS A 12 2.74 -8.26 0.95
C HIS A 12 3.46 -7.71 -0.29
N LEU A 13 4.79 -7.85 -0.37
CA LEU A 13 5.58 -7.47 -1.54
C LEU A 13 5.31 -8.42 -2.70
N THR A 14 5.21 -9.73 -2.44
CA THR A 14 4.84 -10.71 -3.47
C THR A 14 3.45 -10.41 -4.05
N GLU A 15 2.48 -10.06 -3.20
CA GLU A 15 1.15 -9.66 -3.65
C GLU A 15 1.19 -8.37 -4.48
N ALA A 16 1.95 -7.37 -4.03
CA ALA A 16 2.12 -6.12 -4.78
C ALA A 16 2.76 -6.36 -6.15
N LEU A 17 3.76 -7.25 -6.24
CA LEU A 17 4.40 -7.61 -7.50
C LEU A 17 3.40 -8.25 -8.49
N LYS A 18 2.57 -9.19 -8.04
CA LYS A 18 1.53 -9.79 -8.86
C LYS A 18 0.53 -8.78 -9.39
N ILE A 19 0.08 -7.83 -8.55
CA ILE A 19 -0.77 -6.73 -9.01
C ILE A 19 -0.03 -5.89 -10.04
N GLY A 20 1.23 -5.55 -9.75
CA GLY A 20 2.09 -4.75 -10.60
C GLY A 20 2.31 -5.38 -11.98
N GLU A 21 2.40 -6.70 -12.10
CA GLU A 21 2.55 -7.41 -13.38
C GLU A 21 1.28 -7.34 -14.23
N ASN A 22 0.11 -7.40 -13.59
CA ASN A 22 -1.19 -7.41 -14.27
C ASN A 22 -1.73 -6.02 -14.63
N ILE A 23 -1.05 -4.94 -14.23
CA ILE A 23 -1.48 -3.57 -14.53
C ILE A 23 -0.52 -2.85 -15.49
N LYS A 24 -1.08 -2.08 -16.42
CA LYS A 24 -0.33 -1.25 -17.36
C LYS A 24 -0.05 0.13 -16.76
N GLY A 25 1.14 0.67 -17.01
CA GLY A 25 1.55 2.01 -16.56
C GLY A 25 2.97 2.05 -16.02
N GLU A 26 3.45 3.26 -15.73
CA GLU A 26 4.72 3.47 -15.04
C GLU A 26 4.54 3.09 -13.57
N LYS A 27 5.31 2.12 -13.10
CA LYS A 27 5.15 1.52 -11.77
C LYS A 27 6.40 1.77 -10.95
N PHE A 28 6.20 2.19 -9.71
CA PHE A 28 7.25 2.18 -8.72
C PHE A 28 6.72 1.60 -7.41
N TYR A 29 7.61 0.93 -6.69
CA TYR A 29 7.29 0.25 -5.45
C TYR A 29 7.76 1.07 -4.26
N THR A 30 7.05 0.99 -3.15
CA THR A 30 7.51 1.59 -1.90
C THR A 30 7.28 0.64 -0.74
N THR A 31 8.34 0.45 0.05
CA THR A 31 8.41 -0.54 1.12
C THR A 31 9.46 -0.12 2.15
N PHE A 32 9.62 -0.87 3.23
CA PHE A 32 10.75 -0.69 4.14
C PHE A 32 11.97 -1.47 3.67
N TYR A 33 13.15 -1.07 4.15
CA TYR A 33 14.38 -1.77 3.85
C TYR A 33 14.34 -3.23 4.32
N SER A 34 14.71 -4.15 3.43
CA SER A 34 14.87 -5.57 3.70
C SER A 34 16.11 -6.08 2.96
N PRO A 35 16.90 -7.03 3.52
CA PRO A 35 18.09 -7.56 2.85
C PRO A 35 17.81 -8.17 1.48
N HIS A 36 16.64 -8.77 1.29
CA HIS A 36 16.26 -9.47 0.05
C HIS A 36 15.49 -8.60 -0.95
N LEU A 37 15.45 -7.28 -0.73
CA LEU A 37 14.60 -6.40 -1.51
C LEU A 37 15.03 -6.31 -2.98
N GLU A 38 16.33 -6.18 -3.24
CA GLU A 38 16.88 -6.05 -4.59
C GLU A 38 16.61 -7.30 -5.43
N GLU A 39 16.84 -8.48 -4.84
CA GLU A 39 16.55 -9.77 -5.45
C GLU A 39 15.06 -9.92 -5.77
N THR A 40 14.19 -9.51 -4.86
CA THR A 40 12.73 -9.65 -5.03
C THR A 40 12.17 -8.67 -6.07
N LEU A 41 12.73 -7.46 -6.16
CA LEU A 41 12.25 -6.42 -7.08
C LEU A 41 12.86 -6.53 -8.49
N GLN A 42 14.00 -7.21 -8.65
CA GLN A 42 14.63 -7.53 -9.94
C GLN A 42 14.76 -6.30 -10.87
N GLY A 43 15.32 -5.20 -10.37
CA GLY A 43 15.54 -3.99 -11.17
C GLY A 43 14.31 -3.09 -11.38
N ARG A 44 13.14 -3.42 -10.80
CA ARG A 44 11.97 -2.52 -10.78
C ARG A 44 12.29 -1.25 -9.98
N GLU A 45 11.77 -0.10 -10.40
CA GLU A 45 11.95 1.16 -9.66
C GLU A 45 11.30 1.07 -8.28
N TYR A 46 12.06 1.40 -7.22
CA TYR A 46 11.56 1.36 -5.86
C TYR A 46 12.13 2.45 -4.96
N TYR A 47 11.41 2.73 -3.88
CA TYR A 47 11.83 3.62 -2.81
C TYR A 47 11.68 2.91 -1.47
N THR A 48 12.65 3.14 -0.58
CA THR A 48 12.57 2.66 0.80
C THR A 48 12.17 3.79 1.73
N VAL A 49 11.33 3.45 2.70
CA VAL A 49 10.93 4.37 3.79
C VAL A 49 11.17 3.73 5.14
N MET A 50 11.37 4.56 6.16
CA MET A 50 11.57 4.09 7.53
C MET A 50 10.33 3.32 8.02
N ASP A 51 10.54 2.15 8.61
CA ASP A 51 9.44 1.41 9.24
C ASP A 51 9.00 2.13 10.54
N PRO A 52 7.75 2.59 10.64
CA PRO A 52 7.27 3.29 11.81
C PRO A 52 7.29 2.43 13.08
N ARG A 53 7.19 1.08 13.02
CA ARG A 53 7.19 0.15 14.19
C ARG A 53 6.53 0.69 15.48
N ARG A 54 5.39 1.39 15.36
CA ARG A 54 4.67 2.09 16.45
C ARG A 54 5.47 3.15 17.23
N ASN A 55 6.60 3.61 16.71
CA ASN A 55 7.39 4.70 17.26
C ASN A 55 7.00 6.02 16.57
N PRO A 56 6.55 7.05 17.31
CA PRO A 56 6.07 8.31 16.74
C PRO A 56 7.17 9.09 15.99
N LEU A 57 8.42 9.04 16.46
CA LEU A 57 9.54 9.72 15.79
C LEU A 57 9.83 9.08 14.43
N ARG A 58 9.82 7.74 14.38
CA ARG A 58 9.99 7.01 13.11
C ARG A 58 8.82 7.23 12.16
N PHE A 59 7.61 7.41 12.70
CA PHE A 59 6.46 7.78 11.90
C PHE A 59 6.61 9.17 11.27
N ILE A 60 7.12 10.17 12.01
CA ILE A 60 7.40 11.50 11.45
C ILE A 60 8.44 11.42 10.33
N VAL A 61 9.54 10.68 10.54
CA VAL A 61 10.56 10.48 9.50
C VAL A 61 9.96 9.78 8.27
N ASN A 62 9.19 8.71 8.48
CA ASN A 62 8.47 8.02 7.42
C ASN A 62 7.54 8.96 6.64
N PHE A 63 6.81 9.82 7.35
CA PHE A 63 5.89 10.78 6.76
C PHE A 63 6.62 11.81 5.88
N LEU A 64 7.73 12.37 6.36
CA LEU A 64 8.56 13.29 5.58
C LEU A 64 9.16 12.63 4.33
N GLN A 65 9.69 11.41 4.47
CA GLN A 65 10.19 10.65 3.31
C GLN A 65 9.09 10.39 2.29
N THR A 66 7.91 9.96 2.77
CA THR A 66 6.73 9.73 1.93
C THR A 66 6.32 11.01 1.20
N TYR A 67 6.29 12.14 1.90
CA TYR A 67 5.94 13.43 1.33
C TYR A 67 6.87 13.81 0.17
N LEU A 68 8.19 13.67 0.35
CA LEU A 68 9.16 13.94 -0.71
C LEU A 68 8.98 13.01 -1.92
N ILE A 69 8.71 11.73 -1.69
CA ILE A 69 8.47 10.74 -2.75
C ILE A 69 7.19 11.10 -3.53
N VAL A 70 6.09 11.35 -2.83
CA VAL A 70 4.81 11.71 -3.46
C VAL A 70 4.92 13.02 -4.25
N LEU A 71 5.62 14.02 -3.70
CA LEU A 71 5.83 15.31 -4.38
C LEU A 71 6.68 15.17 -5.65
N LYS A 72 7.73 14.35 -5.60
CA LYS A 72 8.65 14.12 -6.73
C LYS A 72 8.03 13.23 -7.82
N LYS A 73 7.35 12.16 -7.43
CA LYS A 73 6.81 11.16 -8.36
C LYS A 73 5.40 11.46 -8.85
N ARG A 74 4.59 12.15 -8.04
CA ARG A 74 3.19 12.49 -8.31
C ARG A 74 2.40 11.29 -8.85
N PRO A 75 2.22 10.22 -8.04
CA PRO A 75 1.44 9.07 -8.48
C PRO A 75 -0.01 9.47 -8.78
N ASN A 76 -0.56 8.92 -9.86
CA ASN A 76 -1.99 9.07 -10.17
C ASN A 76 -2.82 8.07 -9.37
N VAL A 77 -2.25 6.90 -9.08
CA VAL A 77 -2.89 5.82 -8.34
C VAL A 77 -1.92 5.28 -7.31
N ILE A 78 -2.41 5.06 -6.09
CA ILE A 78 -1.69 4.35 -5.03
C ILE A 78 -2.44 3.07 -4.73
N ILE A 79 -1.76 1.95 -4.92
CA ILE A 79 -2.27 0.61 -4.59
C ILE A 79 -1.53 0.13 -3.35
N SER A 80 -2.25 -0.24 -2.30
CA SER A 80 -1.64 -0.87 -1.13
C SER A 80 -2.16 -2.26 -0.89
N THR A 81 -1.27 -3.18 -0.53
CA THR A 81 -1.58 -4.56 -0.13
C THR A 81 -1.61 -4.75 1.39
N GLY A 82 -1.70 -3.66 2.15
CA GLY A 82 -1.71 -3.68 3.62
C GLY A 82 -0.31 -3.61 4.22
N ALA A 83 -0.05 -2.56 5.00
CA ALA A 83 1.17 -2.36 5.80
C ALA A 83 1.02 -1.12 6.69
N GLY A 84 1.79 -1.04 7.78
CA GLY A 84 1.83 0.15 8.65
C GLY A 84 2.31 1.43 7.96
N VAL A 85 3.13 1.31 6.91
CA VAL A 85 3.63 2.43 6.09
C VAL A 85 2.58 2.99 5.12
N THR A 86 1.50 2.24 4.87
CA THR A 86 0.50 2.62 3.87
C THR A 86 -0.22 3.92 4.24
N PHE A 87 -0.44 4.17 5.53
CA PHE A 87 -1.23 5.31 5.97
C PHE A 87 -0.67 6.65 5.46
N SER A 88 0.64 6.87 5.62
CA SER A 88 1.32 8.09 5.14
C SER A 88 1.14 8.28 3.64
N PHE A 89 1.32 7.20 2.86
CA PHE A 89 1.19 7.24 1.40
C PHE A 89 -0.24 7.51 0.96
N CYS A 90 -1.22 6.82 1.54
CA CYS A 90 -2.62 7.01 1.19
C CYS A 90 -3.10 8.42 1.53
N LEU A 91 -2.73 8.95 2.70
CA LEU A 91 -3.10 10.29 3.11
C LEU A 91 -2.50 11.35 2.18
N LEU A 92 -1.18 11.34 2.00
CA LEU A 92 -0.46 12.32 1.18
C LEU A 92 -0.80 12.20 -0.30
N GLY A 93 -1.00 10.97 -0.79
CA GLY A 93 -1.47 10.71 -2.14
C GLY A 93 -2.86 11.28 -2.38
N LYS A 94 -3.80 11.05 -1.45
CA LYS A 94 -5.16 11.59 -1.54
C LYS A 94 -5.16 13.11 -1.59
N LEU A 95 -4.38 13.75 -0.73
CA LEU A 95 -4.20 15.21 -0.73
C LEU A 95 -3.57 15.73 -2.03
N SER A 96 -2.76 14.90 -2.70
CA SER A 96 -2.16 15.21 -4.00
C SER A 96 -3.04 14.84 -5.20
N GLY A 97 -4.30 14.41 -4.97
CA GLY A 97 -5.25 14.04 -6.01
C GLY A 97 -5.15 12.60 -6.54
N ALA A 98 -4.32 11.75 -5.93
CA ALA A 98 -4.20 10.35 -6.32
C ALA A 98 -5.43 9.53 -5.92
N LYS A 99 -5.79 8.55 -6.75
CA LYS A 99 -6.78 7.53 -6.42
C LYS A 99 -6.17 6.47 -5.52
N ILE A 100 -6.87 6.13 -4.45
CA ILE A 100 -6.39 5.17 -3.44
C ILE A 100 -7.13 3.84 -3.60
N ILE A 101 -6.37 2.79 -3.91
CA ILE A 101 -6.84 1.40 -3.96
C ILE A 101 -6.20 0.66 -2.80
N TYR A 102 -7.02 0.13 -1.90
CA TYR A 102 -6.55 -0.69 -0.78
C TYR A 102 -7.00 -2.13 -0.98
N VAL A 103 -6.07 -3.06 -0.86
CA VAL A 103 -6.33 -4.49 -0.86
C VAL A 103 -5.93 -5.03 0.50
N GLU A 104 -6.90 -5.57 1.24
CA GLU A 104 -6.66 -6.15 2.54
C GLU A 104 -5.88 -7.46 2.42
N CYS A 105 -5.00 -7.69 3.39
CA CYS A 105 -4.21 -8.91 3.50
C CYS A 105 -5.08 -10.16 3.49
N GLY A 106 -4.69 -11.17 2.69
CA GLY A 106 -5.38 -12.46 2.65
C GLY A 106 -5.37 -13.23 3.97
N CYS A 107 -4.46 -12.93 4.90
CA CYS A 107 -4.44 -13.57 6.21
C CYS A 107 -5.58 -13.09 7.13
N ARG A 108 -6.27 -11.99 6.79
CA ARG A 108 -7.35 -11.41 7.61
C ARG A 108 -8.70 -12.01 7.21
N VAL A 109 -9.11 -13.09 7.87
CA VAL A 109 -10.33 -13.82 7.52
C VAL A 109 -11.58 -13.27 8.21
N THR A 110 -11.51 -13.06 9.53
CA THR A 110 -12.67 -12.76 10.38
C THR A 110 -12.71 -11.31 10.88
N GLU A 111 -11.55 -10.68 11.00
CA GLU A 111 -11.39 -9.32 11.52
C GLU A 111 -10.42 -8.49 10.68
N PRO A 112 -10.75 -7.21 10.44
CA PRO A 112 -9.92 -6.36 9.61
C PRO A 112 -8.68 -5.87 10.36
N SER A 113 -7.62 -5.56 9.60
CA SER A 113 -6.41 -4.98 10.17
C SER A 113 -6.64 -3.55 10.67
N LEU A 114 -5.79 -3.07 11.58
CA LEU A 114 -5.81 -1.67 12.00
C LEU A 114 -5.58 -0.73 10.80
N ALA A 115 -4.66 -1.09 9.90
CA ALA A 115 -4.38 -0.34 8.68
C ALA A 115 -5.62 -0.22 7.80
N ALA A 116 -6.34 -1.33 7.58
CA ALA A 116 -7.60 -1.34 6.86
C ALA A 116 -8.64 -0.39 7.44
N ARG A 117 -8.84 -0.41 8.77
CA ARG A 117 -9.78 0.51 9.44
C ARG A 117 -9.39 1.98 9.21
N MET A 118 -8.10 2.30 9.29
CA MET A 118 -7.58 3.66 9.11
C MET A 118 -7.65 4.14 7.66
N ILE A 119 -7.42 3.25 6.69
CA ILE A 119 -7.34 3.59 5.27
C ILE A 119 -8.73 3.56 4.62
N TYR A 120 -9.67 2.78 5.15
CA TYR A 120 -11.03 2.67 4.64
C TYR A 120 -11.71 4.01 4.31
N PRO A 121 -11.66 5.07 5.15
CA PRO A 121 -12.23 6.37 4.78
C PRO A 121 -11.54 7.05 3.59
N LEU A 122 -10.23 6.82 3.40
CA LEU A 122 -9.41 7.44 2.36
C LEU A 122 -9.52 6.71 1.01
N ALA A 123 -9.77 5.39 1.05
CA ALA A 123 -9.81 4.52 -0.11
C ALA A 123 -10.96 4.87 -1.07
N ASP A 124 -10.63 5.02 -2.35
CA ASP A 124 -11.61 5.10 -3.44
C ASP A 124 -12.13 3.71 -3.83
N LEU A 125 -11.25 2.71 -3.78
CA LEU A 125 -11.59 1.31 -3.97
C LEU A 125 -10.98 0.49 -2.83
N PHE A 126 -11.82 -0.31 -2.17
CA PHE A 126 -11.42 -1.16 -1.06
C PHE A 126 -11.75 -2.61 -1.38
N ILE A 127 -10.75 -3.48 -1.38
CA ILE A 127 -10.87 -4.88 -1.78
C ILE A 127 -10.57 -5.76 -0.57
N VAL A 128 -11.45 -6.72 -0.32
CA VAL A 128 -11.27 -7.75 0.72
C VAL A 128 -11.39 -9.14 0.08
N ARG A 129 -10.60 -10.10 0.57
CA ARG A 129 -10.68 -11.49 0.07
C ARG A 129 -11.82 -12.29 0.67
N TRP A 130 -12.22 -11.97 1.91
CA TRP A 130 -13.12 -12.81 2.68
C TRP A 130 -14.49 -12.15 2.90
N LYS A 131 -15.55 -12.90 2.61
CA LYS A 131 -16.95 -12.45 2.82
C LYS A 131 -17.23 -11.92 4.23
N PRO A 132 -16.72 -12.53 5.33
CA PRO A 132 -16.94 -12.02 6.68
C PRO A 132 -16.43 -10.59 6.89
N LEU A 133 -15.46 -10.11 6.12
CA LEU A 133 -14.95 -8.74 6.26
C LEU A 133 -15.91 -7.68 5.72
N LEU A 134 -16.83 -8.04 4.82
CA LEU A 134 -17.82 -7.12 4.27
C LEU A 134 -18.72 -6.49 5.35
N LYS A 135 -18.92 -7.19 6.48
CA LYS A 135 -19.71 -6.66 7.61
C LYS A 135 -19.08 -5.40 8.23
N TYR A 136 -17.76 -5.24 8.14
CA TYR A 136 -17.05 -4.05 8.64
C TYR A 136 -16.95 -2.94 7.62
N PHE A 137 -17.00 -3.28 6.32
CA PHE A 137 -16.69 -2.36 5.23
C PHE A 137 -17.77 -2.41 4.15
N LYS A 138 -18.82 -1.61 4.33
CA LYS A 138 -19.97 -1.53 3.41
C LYS A 138 -19.61 -1.19 1.95
N ARG A 139 -18.50 -0.46 1.73
CA ARG A 139 -17.99 -0.07 0.40
C ARG A 139 -16.95 -1.05 -0.15
N ALA A 140 -16.59 -2.09 0.59
CA ALA A 140 -15.61 -3.06 0.14
C ALA A 140 -16.19 -3.95 -0.95
N ARG A 141 -15.33 -4.32 -1.91
CA ARG A 141 -15.62 -5.32 -2.93
C ARG A 141 -14.89 -6.61 -2.58
N LEU A 142 -15.53 -7.74 -2.87
CA LEU A 142 -14.85 -9.02 -2.89
C LEU A 142 -13.96 -9.08 -4.12
N GLY A 143 -12.71 -9.48 -3.92
CA GLY A 143 -11.76 -9.70 -4.99
C GLY A 143 -10.56 -10.48 -4.49
N ASP A 144 -9.99 -11.28 -5.38
CA ASP A 144 -8.73 -11.97 -5.15
C ASP A 144 -7.66 -11.40 -6.09
N ILE A 145 -6.40 -11.63 -5.73
CA ILE A 145 -5.19 -11.20 -6.46
C ILE A 145 -4.57 -12.41 -7.20
N SER A 146 -5.38 -13.45 -7.45
CA SER A 146 -4.99 -14.67 -8.15
C SER A 146 -5.02 -14.51 -9.67
#